data_AF-A0A5E6NMI7-F1
#
_entry.id   AF-A0A5E6NMI7-F1
#
_cell.length_a   1.000
_cell.length_b   1.000
_cell.length_c   1.000
_cell.angle_alpha   90.00
_cell.angle_beta   90.00
_cell.angle_gamma   90.00
#
_symmetry.space_group_name_H-M   'P 1'
#
loop_
_entity.id
_entity.type
_entity.pdbx_description
1 polymer ?
#
loop_
_entity_poly.entity_id
_entity_poly.type
_entity_poly.pdbx_seq_one_letter_code
_entity_poly.pdbx_strand_id
1 'polypeptide(L)'
;MVAVANSQNLNDEVLDLVWWCATNTDQQAEIGRFLLTRDFVAKHSVGQQIAHYLLEFLPFTNDTTQLIDTTNLLLQDNLISQTAKDRLWKQGQRKTAFLVGFIERMEGNLPNNNNTIALDSNIKELECVNSEQGQIMLQTINHILKKINQEHVLYRTLEVLGTYLSHPMVRRLADIEQCQTQAENVLEQLGLDNEKIKARLLLAGASEQLVVGTISAHSLAGSAIRKKLSNVLEPIQAALKLLTTPI
;
A
#
# COMPACT_ATOMS: atom_id res chain seq x y z
N MET A 1 -17.18 11.06 -22.44
CA MET A 1 -17.59 11.52 -21.09
C MET A 1 -16.50 11.33 -20.05
N VAL A 2 -15.76 10.21 -20.04
CA VAL A 2 -14.44 10.12 -19.36
C VAL A 2 -13.53 11.31 -19.76
N ALA A 3 -13.60 11.75 -21.02
CA ALA A 3 -12.90 12.94 -21.50
C ALA A 3 -13.31 14.28 -20.84
N VAL A 4 -14.56 14.43 -20.37
CA VAL A 4 -15.03 15.67 -19.69
C VAL A 4 -14.61 15.66 -18.23
N ALA A 5 -14.74 14.49 -17.58
CA ALA A 5 -14.16 14.28 -16.26
C ALA A 5 -12.65 14.58 -16.28
N ASN A 6 -11.95 14.16 -17.34
CA ASN A 6 -10.51 14.40 -17.52
C ASN A 6 -10.14 15.78 -18.09
N SER A 7 -11.09 16.70 -18.24
CA SER A 7 -10.81 18.03 -18.74
C SER A 7 -10.21 18.93 -17.64
N GLN A 8 -9.30 19.83 -18.02
CA GLN A 8 -8.77 20.87 -17.12
C GLN A 8 -9.85 21.88 -16.69
N ASN A 9 -11.01 21.86 -17.33
CA ASN A 9 -12.13 22.78 -17.10
C ASN A 9 -13.23 22.17 -16.21
N LEU A 10 -12.96 21.05 -15.53
CA LEU A 10 -13.90 20.50 -14.55
C LEU A 10 -14.03 21.49 -13.37
N ASN A 11 -15.19 22.11 -13.26
CA ASN A 11 -15.56 23.05 -12.20
C ASN A 11 -16.84 22.57 -11.49
N ASP A 12 -17.27 23.29 -10.45
CA ASP A 12 -18.42 22.91 -9.63
C ASP A 12 -19.71 22.75 -10.46
N GLU A 13 -19.92 23.61 -11.47
CA GLU A 13 -21.12 23.58 -12.33
C GLU A 13 -21.22 22.31 -13.18
N VAL A 14 -20.08 21.80 -13.66
CA VAL A 14 -20.02 20.62 -14.53
C VAL A 14 -19.89 19.33 -13.72
N LEU A 15 -19.42 19.40 -12.47
CA LEU A 15 -19.20 18.25 -11.61
C LEU A 15 -20.47 17.43 -11.36
N ASP A 16 -21.57 18.09 -11.00
CA ASP A 16 -22.86 17.43 -10.78
C ASP A 16 -23.37 16.76 -12.06
N LEU A 17 -23.25 17.44 -13.20
CA LEU A 17 -23.68 16.91 -14.50
C LEU A 17 -22.88 15.67 -14.88
N VAL A 18 -21.57 15.69 -14.67
CA VAL A 18 -20.68 14.55 -14.97
C VAL A 18 -20.96 13.39 -14.02
N TRP A 19 -21.24 13.66 -12.74
CA TRP A 19 -21.58 12.59 -11.80
C TRP A 19 -22.88 11.89 -12.20
N TRP A 20 -23.91 12.61 -12.63
CA TRP A 20 -25.22 12.00 -12.93
C TRP A 20 -25.39 11.52 -14.38
N CYS A 21 -24.37 11.61 -15.23
CA CYS A 21 -24.52 11.30 -16.67
C CYS A 21 -24.42 9.81 -17.02
N ALA A 22 -23.96 8.94 -16.12
CA ALA A 22 -23.78 7.53 -16.47
C ALA A 22 -25.12 6.78 -16.54
N THR A 23 -25.20 5.81 -17.45
CA THR A 23 -26.42 5.03 -17.71
C THR A 23 -26.38 3.61 -17.13
N ASN A 24 -25.24 3.21 -16.54
CA ASN A 24 -25.11 1.94 -15.83
C ASN A 24 -24.12 2.04 -14.65
N THR A 25 -24.24 1.08 -13.74
CA THR A 25 -23.54 1.04 -12.45
C THR A 25 -22.02 0.97 -12.58
N ASP A 26 -21.51 0.19 -13.54
CA ASP A 26 -20.07 0.01 -13.74
C ASP A 26 -19.41 1.30 -14.25
N GLN A 27 -20.02 1.95 -15.24
CA GLN A 27 -19.57 3.24 -15.76
C GLN A 27 -19.65 4.35 -14.70
N GLN A 28 -20.71 4.35 -13.89
CA GLN A 28 -20.84 5.27 -12.76
C GLN A 28 -19.69 5.10 -11.76
N ALA A 29 -19.32 3.86 -11.43
CA ALA A 29 -18.20 3.58 -10.53
C ALA A 29 -16.85 4.02 -11.13
N GLU A 30 -16.66 3.84 -12.44
CA GLU A 30 -15.45 4.30 -13.14
C GLU A 30 -15.33 5.83 -13.14
N ILE A 31 -16.42 6.54 -13.47
CA ILE A 31 -16.48 8.00 -13.39
C ILE A 31 -16.23 8.47 -11.96
N GLY A 32 -16.84 7.82 -10.98
CA GLY A 32 -16.65 8.15 -9.57
C GLY A 32 -15.18 8.02 -9.12
N ARG A 33 -14.53 6.90 -9.45
CA ARG A 33 -13.10 6.72 -9.18
C ARG A 33 -12.27 7.83 -9.82
N PHE A 34 -12.56 8.13 -11.08
CA PHE A 34 -11.87 9.18 -11.81
C PHE A 34 -12.04 10.56 -11.13
N LEU A 35 -13.28 10.94 -10.79
CA LEU A 35 -13.57 12.24 -10.17
C LEU A 35 -12.88 12.37 -8.80
N LEU A 36 -12.85 11.31 -7.99
CA LEU A 36 -12.15 11.32 -6.70
C LEU A 36 -10.62 11.38 -6.79
N THR A 37 -10.02 11.27 -7.98
CA THR A 37 -8.58 11.58 -8.17
C THR A 37 -8.28 13.07 -8.09
N ARG A 38 -9.32 13.93 -8.07
CA ARG A 38 -9.18 15.39 -8.06
C ARG A 38 -9.39 15.93 -6.67
N ASP A 39 -8.39 16.62 -6.13
CA ASP A 39 -8.38 17.13 -4.76
C ASP A 39 -9.60 18.01 -4.41
N PHE A 40 -10.07 18.83 -5.36
CA PHE A 40 -11.23 19.69 -5.11
C PHE A 40 -12.53 18.90 -4.99
N VAL A 41 -12.66 17.78 -5.71
CA VAL A 41 -13.84 16.91 -5.64
C VAL A 41 -13.91 16.22 -4.29
N ALA A 42 -12.78 15.75 -3.76
CA ALA A 42 -12.72 15.11 -2.44
C ALA A 42 -13.18 16.04 -1.30
N LYS A 43 -13.05 17.36 -1.50
CA LYS A 43 -13.50 18.41 -0.56
C LYS A 43 -14.92 18.90 -0.82
N HIS A 44 -15.50 18.53 -1.96
CA HIS A 44 -16.85 18.93 -2.37
C HIS A 44 -17.91 17.95 -1.85
N SER A 45 -19.16 18.40 -1.71
CA SER A 45 -20.29 17.57 -1.26
C SER A 45 -20.53 16.37 -2.20
N VAL A 46 -20.31 16.56 -3.50
CA VAL A 46 -20.37 15.50 -4.51
C VAL A 46 -19.32 14.42 -4.26
N GLY A 47 -18.12 14.77 -3.78
CA GLY A 47 -17.10 13.79 -3.42
C GLY A 47 -17.59 12.81 -2.35
N GLN A 48 -18.35 13.29 -1.36
CA GLN A 48 -18.95 12.42 -0.34
C GLN A 48 -20.01 11.49 -0.93
N GLN A 49 -20.83 11.98 -1.86
CA GLN A 49 -21.82 11.15 -2.57
C GLN A 49 -21.15 10.06 -3.41
N ILE A 50 -20.09 10.42 -4.14
CA ILE A 50 -19.28 9.48 -4.92
C ILE A 50 -18.66 8.43 -4.01
N ALA A 51 -18.06 8.85 -2.88
CA ALA A 51 -17.44 7.94 -1.93
C ALA A 51 -18.45 6.97 -1.33
N HIS A 52 -19.65 7.45 -0.98
CA HIS A 52 -20.72 6.59 -0.48
C HIS A 52 -21.14 5.53 -1.52
N TYR A 53 -21.38 5.97 -2.76
CA TYR A 53 -21.71 5.07 -3.87
C TYR A 53 -20.62 4.01 -4.09
N LEU A 54 -19.35 4.41 -4.15
CA LEU A 54 -18.22 3.50 -4.36
C LEU A 54 -18.05 2.51 -3.20
N LEU A 55 -18.32 2.93 -1.97
CA LEU A 55 -18.29 2.07 -0.80
C LEU A 55 -19.37 0.97 -0.85
N GLU A 56 -20.55 1.28 -1.37
CA GLU A 56 -21.63 0.32 -1.61
C GLU A 56 -21.36 -0.58 -2.81
N PHE A 57 -20.70 -0.06 -3.84
CA PHE A 57 -20.35 -0.79 -5.06
C PHE A 57 -19.16 -1.75 -4.87
N LEU A 58 -18.28 -1.47 -3.91
CA LEU A 58 -17.05 -2.21 -3.63
C LEU A 58 -17.20 -3.75 -3.57
N PRO A 59 -18.26 -4.34 -2.94
CA PRO A 59 -18.44 -5.79 -2.88
C PRO A 59 -18.62 -6.46 -4.25
N PHE A 60 -19.06 -5.70 -5.27
CA PHE A 60 -19.25 -6.18 -6.64
C PHE A 60 -18.00 -6.03 -7.51
N THR A 61 -16.95 -5.37 -6.99
CA THR A 61 -15.70 -5.17 -7.72
C THR A 61 -14.83 -6.43 -7.67
N ASN A 62 -14.61 -7.03 -8.84
CA ASN A 62 -13.78 -8.23 -9.00
C ASN A 62 -12.32 -7.90 -9.34
N ASP A 63 -12.10 -6.79 -10.05
CA ASP A 63 -10.76 -6.37 -10.43
C ASP A 63 -9.94 -5.94 -9.19
N THR A 64 -8.73 -6.49 -9.08
CA THR A 64 -7.90 -6.29 -7.89
C THR A 64 -7.36 -4.88 -7.82
N THR A 65 -6.93 -4.33 -8.94
CA THR A 65 -6.38 -2.98 -9.02
C THR A 65 -7.45 -1.96 -8.68
N GLN A 66 -8.65 -2.11 -9.21
CA GLN A 66 -9.81 -1.27 -8.87
C GLN A 66 -10.18 -1.36 -7.38
N LEU A 67 -10.06 -2.54 -6.75
CA LEU A 67 -10.29 -2.64 -5.30
C LEU A 67 -9.27 -1.85 -4.50
N ILE A 68 -7.98 -1.96 -4.84
CA ILE A 68 -6.92 -1.22 -4.17
C ILE A 68 -7.15 0.29 -4.37
N ASP A 69 -7.34 0.72 -5.62
CA ASP A 69 -7.52 2.13 -5.98
C ASP A 69 -8.77 2.72 -5.34
N THR A 70 -9.91 2.01 -5.40
CA THR A 70 -11.14 2.49 -4.76
C THR A 70 -10.95 2.61 -3.26
N THR A 71 -10.31 1.63 -2.61
CA THR A 71 -10.03 1.70 -1.18
C THR A 71 -9.17 2.90 -0.83
N ASN A 72 -8.07 3.09 -1.58
CA ASN A 72 -7.18 4.24 -1.42
C ASN A 72 -7.94 5.57 -1.57
N LEU A 73 -8.79 5.70 -2.60
CA LEU A 73 -9.59 6.90 -2.86
C LEU A 73 -10.61 7.17 -1.75
N LEU A 74 -11.27 6.14 -1.21
CA LEU A 74 -12.25 6.26 -0.14
C LEU A 74 -11.63 6.72 1.18
N LEU A 75 -10.34 6.44 1.40
CA LEU A 75 -9.63 6.77 2.64
C LEU A 75 -9.13 8.23 2.67
N GLN A 76 -9.40 9.02 1.63
CA GLN A 76 -9.07 10.45 1.58
C GLN A 76 -9.92 11.25 2.60
N ASP A 77 -9.23 12.06 3.41
CA ASP A 77 -9.82 12.97 4.39
C ASP A 77 -10.97 12.32 5.18
N ASN A 78 -12.16 12.93 5.11
CA ASN A 78 -13.39 12.53 5.78
C ASN A 78 -14.44 12.02 4.78
N LEU A 79 -14.04 11.53 3.60
CA LEU A 79 -14.96 11.00 2.58
C LEU A 79 -15.82 9.84 3.09
N ILE A 80 -15.27 9.03 4.00
CA ILE A 80 -16.00 7.97 4.69
C ILE A 80 -15.81 8.07 6.21
N SER A 81 -16.81 7.60 6.95
CA SER A 81 -16.79 7.57 8.41
C SER A 81 -15.74 6.60 8.96
N GLN A 82 -15.30 6.81 10.21
CA GLN A 82 -14.38 5.88 10.87
C GLN A 82 -14.94 4.44 10.92
N THR A 83 -16.24 4.28 11.15
CA THR A 83 -16.90 2.96 11.13
C THR A 83 -16.79 2.27 9.76
N ALA A 84 -16.85 3.04 8.67
CA ALA A 84 -16.62 2.50 7.33
C ALA A 84 -15.15 2.11 7.13
N LYS A 85 -14.19 2.92 7.59
CA LYS A 85 -12.75 2.58 7.59
C LYS A 85 -12.50 1.27 8.35
N ASP A 86 -13.06 1.12 9.55
CA ASP A 86 -12.91 -0.10 10.36
C ASP A 86 -13.51 -1.34 9.67
N ARG A 87 -14.65 -1.17 8.98
CA ARG A 87 -15.27 -2.25 8.19
C ARG A 87 -14.36 -2.69 7.04
N LEU A 88 -13.79 -1.75 6.28
CA LEU A 88 -12.87 -2.04 5.19
C LEU A 88 -11.58 -2.70 5.71
N TRP A 89 -11.02 -2.22 6.82
CA TRP A 89 -9.86 -2.81 7.45
C TRP A 89 -10.08 -4.28 7.85
N LYS A 90 -11.25 -4.57 8.46
CA LYS A 90 -11.65 -5.95 8.80
C LYS A 90 -11.79 -6.83 7.57
N GLN A 91 -12.37 -6.32 6.48
CA GLN A 91 -12.43 -7.05 5.21
C GLN A 91 -11.02 -7.33 4.64
N GLY A 92 -10.11 -6.36 4.79
CA GLY A 92 -8.71 -6.46 4.39
C GLY A 92 -7.95 -7.62 5.02
N GLN A 93 -8.32 -8.03 6.24
CA GLN A 93 -7.72 -9.20 6.89
C GLN A 93 -7.91 -10.49 6.10
N ARG A 94 -8.97 -10.58 5.28
CA ARG A 94 -9.26 -11.71 4.38
C ARG A 94 -8.84 -11.41 2.93
N LYS A 95 -9.13 -10.20 2.42
CA LYS A 95 -8.84 -9.78 1.05
C LYS A 95 -7.80 -8.66 1.08
N THR A 96 -6.52 -9.02 0.96
CA THR A 96 -5.38 -8.13 1.19
C THR A 96 -5.33 -6.90 0.28
N ALA A 97 -6.01 -6.92 -0.87
CA ALA A 97 -6.17 -5.74 -1.74
C ALA A 97 -6.71 -4.51 -0.98
N PHE A 98 -7.64 -4.69 -0.03
CA PHE A 98 -8.08 -3.57 0.81
C PHE A 98 -6.92 -3.01 1.65
N LEU A 99 -6.12 -3.88 2.29
CA LEU A 99 -4.99 -3.45 3.11
C LEU A 99 -3.93 -2.72 2.30
N VAL A 100 -3.71 -3.07 1.03
CA VAL A 100 -2.81 -2.31 0.15
C VAL A 100 -3.28 -0.86 0.02
N GLY A 101 -4.59 -0.63 -0.18
CA GLY A 101 -5.14 0.72 -0.23
C GLY A 101 -4.96 1.50 1.09
N PHE A 102 -4.98 0.81 2.24
CA PHE A 102 -4.68 1.43 3.53
C PHE A 102 -3.21 1.83 3.67
N ILE A 103 -2.27 0.92 3.41
CA ILE A 103 -0.84 1.21 3.59
C ILE A 103 -0.33 2.29 2.63
N GLU A 104 -0.99 2.48 1.49
CA GLU A 104 -0.67 3.57 0.56
C GLU A 104 -1.24 4.94 0.97
N ARG A 105 -2.39 4.97 1.64
CA ARG A 105 -3.10 6.23 1.92
C ARG A 105 -2.94 6.71 3.36
N MET A 106 -2.91 5.78 4.32
CA MET A 106 -3.03 6.07 5.75
C MET A 106 -1.69 5.91 6.47
N GLU A 107 -0.58 6.31 5.84
CA GLU A 107 0.72 6.34 6.51
C GLU A 107 0.63 7.20 7.78
N GLY A 108 1.07 6.64 8.91
CA GLY A 108 0.99 7.31 10.22
C GLY A 108 -0.40 7.32 10.87
N ASN A 109 -1.44 6.74 10.24
CA ASN A 109 -2.80 6.72 10.76
C ASN A 109 -3.53 5.40 10.47
N LEU A 110 -2.83 4.28 10.45
CA LEU A 110 -3.41 2.95 10.25
C LEU A 110 -4.22 2.51 11.49
N PRO A 111 -5.32 1.75 11.32
CA PRO A 111 -6.13 1.24 12.43
C PRO A 111 -5.35 0.32 13.39
N ASN A 112 -5.32 0.66 14.68
CA ASN A 112 -4.66 -0.11 15.73
C ASN A 112 -5.61 -1.11 16.43
N ASN A 113 -6.16 -2.06 15.69
CA ASN A 113 -7.13 -3.01 16.26
C ASN A 113 -6.53 -4.08 17.17
N ASN A 114 -5.20 -4.25 17.15
CA ASN A 114 -4.48 -5.28 17.89
C ASN A 114 -3.75 -4.73 19.12
N ASN A 115 -3.95 -3.44 19.47
CA ASN A 115 -3.21 -2.75 20.52
C ASN A 115 -1.69 -2.88 20.34
N THR A 116 -1.22 -2.78 19.09
CA THR A 116 0.20 -2.71 18.77
C THR A 116 0.76 -1.47 19.47
N ILE A 117 1.94 -1.62 20.08
CA ILE A 117 2.64 -0.56 20.80
C ILE A 117 3.96 -0.23 20.12
N ALA A 118 4.49 0.95 20.40
CA ALA A 118 5.84 1.33 20.01
C ALA A 118 6.89 0.41 20.66
N LEU A 119 8.03 0.24 19.98
CA LEU A 119 9.20 -0.41 20.54
C LEU A 119 10.10 0.64 21.20
N ASP A 120 10.60 0.32 22.41
CA ASP A 120 11.50 1.21 23.14
C ASP A 120 12.92 1.11 22.55
N SER A 121 13.32 2.10 21.76
CA SER A 121 14.69 2.24 21.26
C SER A 121 14.94 3.65 20.72
N ASN A 122 15.98 4.30 21.25
CA ASN A 122 16.41 5.65 20.87
C ASN A 122 17.37 5.68 19.67
N ILE A 123 17.40 4.62 18.86
CA ILE A 123 18.23 4.56 17.65
C ILE A 123 17.53 5.38 16.56
N LYS A 124 18.15 6.49 16.14
CA LYS A 124 17.61 7.41 15.13
C LYS A 124 17.29 6.71 13.81
N GLU A 125 18.13 5.77 13.40
CA GLU A 125 17.94 4.97 12.19
C GLU A 125 16.70 4.07 12.25
N LEU A 126 16.11 3.84 13.43
CA LEU A 126 14.95 2.98 13.63
C LEU A 126 13.71 3.74 14.10
N GLU A 127 13.75 5.07 14.17
CA GLU A 127 12.65 5.89 14.69
C GLU A 127 11.32 5.65 13.95
N CYS A 128 11.36 5.60 12.61
CA CYS A 128 10.16 5.36 11.81
C CYS A 128 9.54 3.98 12.08
N VAL A 129 10.36 2.95 12.30
CA VAL A 129 9.87 1.58 12.54
C VAL A 129 9.50 1.32 13.99
N ASN A 130 10.12 2.02 14.95
CA ASN A 130 9.87 1.82 16.37
C ASN A 130 8.58 2.51 16.85
N SER A 131 8.08 3.51 16.13
CA SER A 131 6.79 4.14 16.44
C SER A 131 5.64 3.13 16.42
N GLU A 132 4.54 3.42 17.13
CA GLU A 132 3.32 2.59 17.10
C GLU A 132 2.84 2.36 15.66
N GLN A 133 2.76 3.44 14.89
CA GLN A 133 2.29 3.40 13.50
C GLN A 133 3.28 2.70 12.57
N GLY A 134 4.58 2.82 12.84
CA GLY A 134 5.61 2.03 12.16
C GLY A 134 5.45 0.54 12.40
N GLN A 135 5.21 0.13 13.64
CA GLN A 135 4.94 -1.27 13.96
C GLN A 135 3.66 -1.78 13.28
N ILE A 136 2.58 -1.00 13.28
CA ILE A 136 1.34 -1.36 12.57
C ILE A 136 1.59 -1.50 11.06
N MET A 137 2.34 -0.56 10.45
CA MET A 137 2.70 -0.60 9.04
C MET A 137 3.47 -1.88 8.69
N LEU A 138 4.55 -2.18 9.41
CA LEU A 138 5.39 -3.35 9.14
C LEU A 138 4.65 -4.67 9.37
N GLN A 139 3.84 -4.75 10.43
CA GLN A 139 3.01 -5.93 10.71
C GLN A 139 1.96 -6.15 9.61
N THR A 140 1.34 -5.07 9.11
CA THR A 140 0.36 -5.11 8.03
C THR A 140 1.00 -5.57 6.71
N ILE A 141 2.16 -5.00 6.35
CA ILE A 141 2.93 -5.41 5.17
C ILE A 141 3.30 -6.90 5.27
N ASN A 142 3.83 -7.35 6.41
CA ASN A 142 4.18 -8.76 6.62
C ASN A 142 2.94 -9.69 6.45
N HIS A 143 1.78 -9.27 6.97
CA HIS A 143 0.52 -10.01 6.79
C HIS A 143 0.08 -10.10 5.33
N ILE A 144 0.21 -9.01 4.56
CA ILE A 144 -0.09 -9.01 3.13
C ILE A 144 0.83 -9.98 2.39
N LEU A 145 2.15 -9.90 2.62
CA LEU A 145 3.15 -10.73 1.95
C LEU A 145 2.94 -12.23 2.24
N LYS A 146 2.54 -12.60 3.47
CA LYS A 146 2.23 -14.01 3.83
C LYS A 146 1.05 -14.58 3.04
N LYS A 147 0.13 -13.73 2.58
CA LYS A 147 -1.11 -14.13 1.89
C LYS A 147 -1.06 -13.87 0.39
N ILE A 148 0.07 -13.43 -0.15
CA ILE A 148 0.12 -12.96 -1.53
C ILE A 148 -0.31 -14.02 -2.55
N ASN A 149 -1.21 -13.66 -3.45
CA ASN A 149 -1.74 -14.52 -4.50
C ASN A 149 -2.04 -13.78 -5.82
N GLN A 150 -1.72 -12.49 -5.88
CA GLN A 150 -1.99 -11.59 -7.02
C GLN A 150 -0.80 -10.65 -7.18
N GLU A 151 -0.33 -10.44 -8.41
CA GLU A 151 0.89 -9.67 -8.69
C GLU A 151 0.77 -8.19 -8.30
N HIS A 152 -0.36 -7.53 -8.61
CA HIS A 152 -0.55 -6.12 -8.29
C HIS A 152 -0.55 -5.83 -6.79
N VAL A 153 -1.05 -6.76 -5.98
CA VAL A 153 -0.94 -6.67 -4.51
C VAL A 153 0.52 -6.72 -4.09
N LEU A 154 1.34 -7.54 -4.75
CA LEU A 154 2.75 -7.73 -4.41
C LEU A 154 3.55 -6.48 -4.76
N TYR A 155 3.44 -6.03 -6.02
CA TYR A 155 4.17 -4.88 -6.53
C TYR A 155 3.94 -3.66 -5.66
N ARG A 156 2.68 -3.29 -5.43
CA ARG A 156 2.31 -2.12 -4.64
C ARG A 156 2.74 -2.23 -3.18
N THR A 157 2.66 -3.44 -2.59
CA THR A 157 3.16 -3.66 -1.22
C THR A 157 4.67 -3.47 -1.11
N LEU A 158 5.44 -3.96 -2.08
CA LEU A 158 6.90 -3.77 -2.10
C LEU A 158 7.29 -2.32 -2.34
N GLU A 159 6.56 -1.60 -3.20
CA GLU A 159 6.76 -0.17 -3.45
C GLU A 159 6.52 0.67 -2.19
N VAL A 160 5.42 0.41 -1.47
CA VAL A 160 5.15 1.07 -0.19
C VAL A 160 6.24 0.77 0.82
N LEU A 161 6.65 -0.50 0.95
CA LEU A 161 7.69 -0.91 1.90
C LEU A 161 9.01 -0.18 1.66
N GLY A 162 9.51 -0.17 0.41
CA GLY A 162 10.76 0.49 0.08
C GLY A 162 10.68 2.01 0.21
N THR A 163 9.55 2.61 -0.13
CA THR A 163 9.34 4.06 0.04
C THR A 163 9.32 4.45 1.51
N TYR A 164 8.55 3.72 2.32
CA TYR A 164 8.39 3.97 3.75
C TYR A 164 9.72 3.85 4.52
N LEU A 165 10.57 2.90 4.13
CA LEU A 165 11.85 2.65 4.79
C LEU A 165 13.04 3.31 4.09
N SER A 166 12.78 4.16 3.09
CA SER A 166 13.80 4.74 2.22
C SER A 166 15.00 5.32 2.98
N HIS A 167 16.15 5.21 2.34
CA HIS A 167 17.41 5.75 2.85
C HIS A 167 18.19 6.36 1.69
N PRO A 168 18.81 7.56 1.83
CA PRO A 168 19.49 8.24 0.72
C PRO A 168 20.61 7.44 0.05
N MET A 169 21.23 6.51 0.79
CA MET A 169 22.32 5.66 0.30
C MET A 169 21.85 4.31 -0.26
N VAL A 170 20.56 3.99 -0.16
CA VAL A 170 20.00 2.72 -0.66
C VAL A 170 19.28 2.96 -1.98
N ARG A 171 19.70 2.22 -3.01
CA ARG A 171 19.06 2.17 -4.33
C ARG A 171 18.18 0.94 -4.45
N ARG A 172 17.13 1.04 -5.26
CA ARG A 172 16.29 -0.10 -5.63
C ARG A 172 17.00 -0.92 -6.70
N LEU A 173 17.14 -2.21 -6.46
CA LEU A 173 17.80 -3.16 -7.35
C LEU A 173 16.84 -4.31 -7.68
N ALA A 174 17.08 -4.98 -8.80
CA ALA A 174 16.27 -6.09 -9.28
C ALA A 174 16.68 -7.46 -8.70
N ASP A 175 17.73 -7.50 -7.87
CA ASP A 175 18.28 -8.73 -7.30
C ASP A 175 18.39 -8.62 -5.77
N ILE A 176 17.89 -9.64 -5.06
CA ILE A 176 17.81 -9.63 -3.60
C ILE A 176 19.19 -9.77 -2.93
N GLU A 177 20.12 -10.50 -3.53
CA GLU A 177 21.49 -10.68 -3.02
C GLU A 177 22.28 -9.38 -3.15
N GLN A 178 22.07 -8.64 -4.25
CA GLN A 178 22.61 -7.30 -4.41
C GLN A 178 22.02 -6.32 -3.40
N CYS A 179 20.72 -6.40 -3.10
CA CYS A 179 20.10 -5.60 -2.04
C CYS A 179 20.72 -5.90 -0.66
N GLN A 180 20.98 -7.17 -0.34
CA GLN A 180 21.64 -7.57 0.91
C GLN A 180 23.07 -7.03 0.99
N THR A 181 23.84 -7.19 -0.10
CA THR A 181 25.21 -6.66 -0.20
C THR A 181 25.24 -5.14 -0.03
N GLN A 182 24.28 -4.43 -0.65
CA GLN A 182 24.15 -3.00 -0.50
C GLN A 182 23.82 -2.59 0.95
N ALA A 183 22.91 -3.31 1.62
CA ALA A 183 22.56 -3.01 3.00
C ALA A 183 23.76 -3.16 3.94
N GLU A 184 24.59 -4.20 3.75
CA GLU A 184 25.84 -4.40 4.49
C GLU A 184 26.84 -3.27 4.23
N ASN A 185 27.10 -2.94 2.96
CA ASN A 185 28.02 -1.87 2.59
C ASN A 185 27.59 -0.50 3.15
N VAL A 186 26.29 -0.20 3.14
CA VAL A 186 25.77 1.05 3.69
C VAL A 186 25.89 1.06 5.22
N LEU A 187 25.64 -0.07 5.88
CA LEU A 187 25.82 -0.20 7.33
C LEU A 187 27.28 0.07 7.73
N GLU A 188 28.24 -0.54 7.02
CA GLU A 188 29.68 -0.34 7.22
C GLU A 188 30.09 1.12 6.99
N GLN A 189 29.58 1.76 5.93
CA GLN A 189 29.85 3.18 5.64
C GLN A 189 29.32 4.13 6.71
N LEU A 190 28.23 3.76 7.38
CA LEU A 190 27.70 4.52 8.52
C LEU A 190 28.48 4.27 9.81
N GLY A 191 29.39 3.29 9.85
CA GLY A 191 30.15 2.90 11.05
C GLY A 191 29.26 2.29 12.13
N LEU A 192 28.18 1.62 11.73
CA LEU A 192 27.20 1.00 12.63
C LEU A 192 27.36 -0.52 12.59
N ASP A 193 26.99 -1.19 13.68
CA ASP A 193 26.96 -2.66 13.76
C ASP A 193 25.65 -3.07 14.46
N ASN A 194 24.57 -3.11 13.68
CA ASN A 194 23.24 -3.41 14.20
C ASN A 194 22.36 -4.10 13.15
N GLU A 195 21.99 -5.35 13.44
CA GLU A 195 21.18 -6.18 12.53
C GLU A 195 19.79 -5.60 12.23
N LYS A 196 19.17 -4.84 13.14
CA LYS A 196 17.89 -4.15 12.85
C LYS A 196 18.10 -3.02 11.85
N ILE A 197 19.20 -2.28 11.95
CA ILE A 197 19.52 -1.22 10.97
C ILE A 197 19.80 -1.86 9.60
N LYS A 198 20.55 -2.97 9.55
CA LYS A 198 20.75 -3.74 8.32
C LYS A 198 19.44 -4.21 7.70
N ALA A 199 18.54 -4.77 8.52
CA ALA A 199 17.22 -5.20 8.07
C ALA A 199 16.41 -4.03 7.49
N ARG A 200 16.41 -2.86 8.13
CA ARG A 200 15.77 -1.66 7.57
C ARG A 200 16.38 -1.28 6.22
N LEU A 201 17.71 -1.25 6.11
CA LEU A 201 18.41 -0.89 4.87
C LEU A 201 18.11 -1.87 3.72
N LEU A 202 18.02 -3.17 4.01
CA LEU A 202 17.58 -4.18 3.04
C LEU A 202 16.17 -3.87 2.53
N LEU A 203 15.23 -3.61 3.46
CA LEU A 203 13.84 -3.35 3.10
C LEU A 203 13.65 -2.00 2.39
N ALA A 204 14.52 -1.01 2.63
CA ALA A 204 14.55 0.25 1.89
C ALA A 204 14.80 0.06 0.38
N GLY A 205 15.48 -1.02 0.00
CA GLY A 205 15.71 -1.40 -1.40
C GLY A 205 14.55 -2.19 -2.03
N ALA A 206 13.54 -2.59 -1.25
CA ALA A 206 12.41 -3.38 -1.75
C ALA A 206 11.60 -2.60 -2.79
N SER A 207 11.27 -3.25 -3.89
CA SER A 207 10.48 -2.69 -4.99
C SER A 207 9.94 -3.81 -5.87
N GLU A 208 9.03 -3.49 -6.79
CA GLU A 208 8.55 -4.45 -7.78
C GLU A 208 9.66 -5.04 -8.66
N GLN A 209 10.79 -4.34 -8.80
CA GLN A 209 11.94 -4.76 -9.62
C GLN A 209 12.48 -6.13 -9.20
N LEU A 210 12.36 -6.48 -7.91
CA LEU A 210 12.81 -7.75 -7.36
C LEU A 210 12.00 -8.96 -7.86
N VAL A 211 10.79 -8.73 -8.37
CA VAL A 211 9.81 -9.81 -8.61
C VAL A 211 9.22 -9.78 -10.02
N VAL A 212 9.21 -8.62 -10.68
CA VAL A 212 8.56 -8.44 -12.00
C VAL A 212 9.14 -9.37 -13.05
N GLY A 213 10.47 -9.49 -13.14
CA GLY A 213 11.13 -10.35 -14.13
C GLY A 213 10.75 -11.82 -13.99
N THR A 214 10.69 -12.32 -12.75
CA THR A 214 10.30 -13.71 -12.48
C THR A 214 8.80 -13.95 -12.71
N ILE A 215 7.94 -13.00 -12.36
CA ILE A 215 6.49 -13.12 -12.61
C ILE A 215 6.21 -13.14 -14.11
N SER A 216 6.76 -12.19 -14.87
CA SER A 216 6.57 -12.12 -16.31
C SER A 216 7.12 -13.34 -17.05
N ALA A 217 8.30 -13.85 -16.65
CA ALA A 217 8.92 -15.01 -17.30
C ALA A 217 8.16 -16.32 -17.08
N HIS A 218 7.35 -16.42 -16.02
CA HIS A 218 6.68 -17.66 -15.62
C HIS A 218 5.15 -17.54 -15.59
N SER A 219 4.58 -16.40 -16.01
CA SER A 219 3.14 -16.11 -15.96
C SER A 219 2.50 -16.48 -14.62
N LEU A 220 3.15 -16.09 -13.51
CA LEU A 220 2.78 -16.56 -12.18
C LEU A 220 1.44 -15.98 -11.73
N ALA A 221 0.55 -16.84 -11.25
CA ALA A 221 -0.71 -16.45 -10.63
C ALA A 221 -1.00 -17.29 -9.37
N GLY A 222 -1.82 -16.74 -8.47
CA GLY A 222 -2.29 -17.48 -7.29
C GLY A 222 -1.17 -17.89 -6.34
N SER A 223 -1.27 -19.10 -5.79
CA SER A 223 -0.31 -19.64 -4.82
C SER A 223 1.10 -19.88 -5.40
N ALA A 224 1.23 -19.97 -6.74
CA ALA A 224 2.52 -20.16 -7.40
C ALA A 224 3.48 -18.98 -7.20
N ILE A 225 2.94 -17.77 -7.04
CA ILE A 225 3.72 -16.54 -6.78
C ILE A 225 4.63 -16.74 -5.56
N ARG A 226 4.06 -17.14 -4.41
CA ARG A 226 4.84 -17.33 -3.17
C ARG A 226 5.90 -18.41 -3.29
N LYS A 227 5.54 -19.54 -3.90
CA LYS A 227 6.45 -20.67 -4.02
C LYS A 227 7.65 -20.34 -4.91
N LYS A 228 7.41 -19.63 -6.01
CA LYS A 228 8.47 -19.32 -6.99
C LYS A 228 9.36 -18.15 -6.55
N LEU A 229 8.83 -17.23 -5.76
CA LEU A 229 9.54 -16.06 -5.24
C LEU A 229 10.04 -16.23 -3.81
N SER A 230 10.14 -17.46 -3.28
CA SER A 230 10.54 -17.69 -1.88
C SER A 230 11.92 -17.11 -1.58
N ASN A 231 12.86 -17.22 -2.52
CA ASN A 231 14.21 -16.64 -2.44
C ASN A 231 14.21 -15.11 -2.23
N VAL A 232 13.18 -14.41 -2.72
CA VAL A 232 13.01 -12.96 -2.53
C VAL A 232 12.17 -12.65 -1.30
N LEU A 233 11.06 -13.37 -1.10
CA LEU A 233 10.09 -13.08 -0.05
C LEU A 233 10.59 -13.48 1.34
N GLU A 234 11.35 -14.57 1.48
CA GLU A 234 11.83 -15.04 2.78
C GLU A 234 12.81 -14.05 3.44
N PRO A 235 13.83 -13.51 2.75
CA PRO A 235 14.69 -12.47 3.32
C PRO A 235 13.91 -11.22 3.76
N ILE A 236 12.94 -10.76 2.95
CA ILE A 236 12.10 -9.61 3.26
C ILE A 236 11.25 -9.89 4.51
N GLN A 237 10.61 -11.06 4.59
CA GLN A 237 9.80 -11.45 5.75
C GLN A 237 10.64 -11.65 7.01
N ALA A 238 11.86 -12.15 6.89
CA ALA A 238 12.80 -12.28 8.00
C ALA A 238 13.20 -10.90 8.54
N ALA A 239 13.53 -9.95 7.67
CA ALA A 239 13.84 -8.57 8.04
C ALA A 239 12.63 -7.87 8.72
N LEU A 240 11.41 -8.02 8.16
CA LEU A 240 10.18 -7.51 8.77
C LEU A 240 9.96 -8.11 10.17
N LYS A 241 10.18 -9.42 10.33
CA LYS A 241 10.07 -10.09 11.63
C LYS A 241 11.07 -9.52 12.64
N LEU A 242 12.32 -9.31 12.22
CA LEU A 242 13.35 -8.75 13.07
C LEU A 242 12.99 -7.32 13.55
N LEU A 243 12.46 -6.48 12.66
CA LEU A 243 12.04 -5.12 12.97
C LEU A 243 10.75 -5.02 13.82
N THR A 244 9.94 -6.08 13.84
CA THR A 244 8.69 -6.13 14.60
C THR A 244 8.79 -6.91 15.90
N THR A 245 9.99 -7.39 16.25
CA THR A 245 10.24 -8.09 17.51
C THR A 245 10.86 -7.10 18.51
N PRO A 246 10.37 -7.04 19.77
CA PRO A 246 11.01 -6.26 20.83
C PRO A 246 12.48 -6.67 21.02
N ILE A 247 13.29 -5.76 21.58
CA ILE A 247 14.67 -6.07 21.98
C ILE A 247 14.64 -6.98 23.22
#